data_AF-A0A8S1AGQ4-F1
#
_entry.id   AF-A0A8S1AGQ4-F1
#
_cell.length_a   1.000
_cell.length_b   1.000
_cell.length_c   1.000
_cell.angle_alpha   90.00
_cell.angle_beta   90.00
_cell.angle_gamma   90.00
#
_symmetry.space_group_name_H-M   'P 1'
#
loop_
_entity.id
_entity.type
_entity.pdbx_description
1 polymer ?
#
loop_
_entity_poly.entity_id
_entity_poly.type
_entity_poly.pdbx_seq_one_letter_code
_entity_poly.pdbx_strand_id
1 'polypeptide(L)'
;MAQEKINKLLKEILKEENYTNFDLKVEEISTEGANYTSNLYKVEVIPKGDKPHLHLFVKVACPSVKLRSTLDEWKIYTTEQFFYTKLMKIFNEIEKENNVPDGHRLVCSKYYGCSLVPFEEIIVLEDLTASNWLAYDRSKPIDWPYAKAAITELAKFHSLSFAYSEKNSTEFSKVLEDLKTQMNPEALAAFVKSSKDIALQKVKPEHKELLEKYLKEFEAKIKKVNEPVGRNVITHGVYRPSNLMHKVREEKLKRDLYNVDLKTLLTTKRLCYTQLKSKQ
;
A
#
# COMPACT_ATOMS: atom_id res chain seq x y z
N MET A 1 -10.56 -22.30 -9.90
CA MET A 1 -10.26 -21.91 -8.50
C MET A 1 -10.22 -20.40 -8.28
N ALA A 2 -9.19 -19.64 -8.71
CA ALA A 2 -9.13 -18.18 -8.44
C ALA A 2 -10.25 -17.41 -9.18
N GLN A 3 -10.43 -17.69 -10.47
CA GLN A 3 -11.48 -17.10 -11.31
C GLN A 3 -12.90 -17.25 -10.73
N GLU A 4 -13.22 -18.44 -10.20
CA GLU A 4 -14.56 -18.71 -9.63
C GLU A 4 -14.82 -17.89 -8.38
N LYS A 5 -13.79 -17.74 -7.51
CA LYS A 5 -13.86 -16.92 -6.30
C LYS A 5 -14.03 -15.44 -6.63
N ILE A 6 -13.26 -14.95 -7.61
CA ILE A 6 -13.41 -13.58 -8.15
C ILE A 6 -14.84 -13.40 -8.66
N ASN A 7 -15.33 -14.29 -9.53
CA ASN A 7 -16.67 -14.20 -10.10
C ASN A 7 -17.77 -14.20 -9.03
N LYS A 8 -17.62 -15.02 -7.97
CA LYS A 8 -18.58 -15.06 -6.86
C LYS A 8 -18.64 -13.71 -6.13
N LEU A 9 -17.48 -13.20 -5.68
CA LEU A 9 -17.41 -11.93 -4.96
C LEU A 9 -17.89 -10.76 -5.85
N LEU A 10 -17.50 -10.74 -7.12
CA LEU A 10 -17.92 -9.69 -8.04
C LEU A 10 -19.44 -9.68 -8.26
N LYS A 11 -20.11 -10.83 -8.31
CA LYS A 11 -21.59 -10.85 -8.42
C LYS A 11 -22.26 -10.17 -7.23
N GLU A 12 -21.73 -10.33 -6.02
CA GLU A 12 -22.24 -9.69 -4.81
C GLU A 12 -22.01 -8.18 -4.87
N ILE A 13 -20.78 -7.75 -5.12
CA ILE A 13 -20.39 -6.32 -5.26
C ILE A 13 -21.18 -5.63 -6.37
N LEU A 14 -21.28 -6.26 -7.54
CA LEU A 14 -21.91 -5.65 -8.72
C LEU A 14 -23.41 -5.51 -8.55
N LYS A 15 -24.05 -6.40 -7.78
CA LYS A 15 -25.46 -6.23 -7.39
C LYS A 15 -25.66 -4.95 -6.58
N GLU A 16 -24.76 -4.64 -5.65
CA GLU A 16 -24.80 -3.40 -4.85
C GLU A 16 -24.53 -2.15 -5.69
N GLU A 17 -23.66 -2.26 -6.71
CA GLU A 17 -23.42 -1.22 -7.72
C GLU A 17 -24.52 -1.17 -8.81
N ASN A 18 -25.62 -1.91 -8.62
CA ASN A 18 -26.78 -2.01 -9.52
C ASN A 18 -26.46 -2.57 -10.93
N TYR A 19 -25.39 -3.33 -11.10
CA TYR A 19 -25.11 -4.10 -12.32
C TYR A 19 -25.78 -5.47 -12.18
N THR A 20 -26.87 -5.71 -12.91
CA THR A 20 -27.69 -6.93 -12.77
C THR A 20 -27.57 -7.89 -13.96
N ASN A 21 -27.18 -7.39 -15.13
CA ASN A 21 -26.97 -8.19 -16.34
C ASN A 21 -25.69 -7.74 -17.06
N PHE A 22 -24.65 -8.57 -17.02
CA PHE A 22 -23.32 -8.23 -17.50
C PHE A 22 -22.53 -9.47 -17.90
N ASP A 23 -21.54 -9.28 -18.76
CA ASP A 23 -20.45 -10.23 -18.99
C ASP A 23 -19.21 -9.77 -18.23
N LEU A 24 -18.35 -10.73 -17.85
CA LEU A 24 -17.07 -10.47 -17.19
C LEU A 24 -15.93 -10.92 -18.08
N LYS A 25 -15.00 -10.01 -18.37
CA LYS A 25 -13.71 -10.36 -18.96
C LYS A 25 -12.64 -10.19 -17.89
N VAL A 26 -11.95 -11.28 -17.56
CA VAL A 26 -10.91 -11.30 -16.53
C VAL A 26 -9.58 -11.63 -17.15
N GLU A 27 -8.58 -10.81 -16.83
CA GLU A 27 -7.22 -10.90 -17.35
C GLU A 27 -6.25 -10.89 -16.18
N GLU A 28 -5.41 -11.92 -16.06
CA GLU A 28 -4.34 -11.95 -15.07
C GLU A 28 -3.18 -11.04 -15.49
N ILE A 29 -2.70 -10.22 -14.56
CA ILE A 29 -1.58 -9.31 -14.76
C ILE A 29 -0.31 -9.97 -14.22
N SER A 30 0.65 -10.21 -15.11
CA SER A 30 2.01 -10.55 -14.70
C SER A 30 2.78 -9.30 -14.30
N THR A 31 3.49 -9.35 -13.18
CA THR A 31 4.38 -8.26 -12.73
C THR A 31 5.85 -8.66 -12.75
N GLU A 32 6.20 -9.71 -13.50
CA GLU A 32 7.59 -10.18 -13.65
C GLU A 32 8.27 -10.41 -12.28
N GLY A 33 7.50 -10.94 -11.32
CA GLY A 33 7.97 -11.25 -9.97
C GLY A 33 7.96 -10.07 -8.97
N ALA A 34 7.35 -8.93 -9.30
CA ALA A 34 7.25 -7.79 -8.37
C ALA A 34 6.16 -7.96 -7.28
N ASN A 35 5.22 -8.89 -7.46
CA ASN A 35 4.18 -9.20 -6.47
C ASN A 35 4.51 -10.45 -5.66
N TYR A 36 4.74 -10.26 -4.37
CA TYR A 36 5.12 -11.36 -3.47
C TYR A 36 3.95 -11.97 -2.68
N THR A 37 2.82 -11.26 -2.62
CA THR A 37 1.69 -11.63 -1.76
C THR A 37 0.40 -11.89 -2.52
N SER A 38 0.33 -11.53 -3.80
CA SER A 38 -0.93 -11.43 -4.52
C SER A 38 -0.77 -11.71 -6.02
N ASN A 39 -1.67 -12.50 -6.59
CA ASN A 39 -1.94 -12.48 -8.03
C ASN A 39 -2.86 -11.28 -8.31
N LEU A 40 -2.64 -10.62 -9.43
CA LEU A 40 -3.37 -9.42 -9.82
C LEU A 40 -4.20 -9.69 -11.05
N TYR A 41 -5.39 -9.12 -11.13
CA TYR A 41 -6.28 -9.28 -12.26
C TYR A 41 -6.89 -7.94 -12.64
N LYS A 42 -7.05 -7.69 -13.93
CA LYS A 42 -7.99 -6.68 -14.45
C LYS A 42 -9.29 -7.39 -14.76
N VAL A 43 -10.39 -6.76 -14.38
CA VAL A 43 -11.73 -7.23 -14.71
C VAL A 43 -12.50 -6.13 -15.38
N GLU A 44 -12.93 -6.38 -16.60
CA GLU A 44 -13.87 -5.54 -17.32
C GLU A 44 -15.28 -6.10 -17.15
N VAL A 45 -16.17 -5.28 -16.61
CA VAL A 45 -17.59 -5.58 -16.47
C VAL A 45 -18.30 -4.92 -17.65
N ILE A 46 -18.89 -5.75 -18.51
CA ILE A 46 -19.54 -5.35 -19.75
C ILE A 46 -21.06 -5.46 -19.54
N PRO A 47 -21.76 -4.37 -19.17
CA PRO A 47 -23.20 -4.41 -18.97
C PRO A 47 -23.95 -4.67 -20.28
N LYS A 48 -25.05 -5.41 -20.22
CA LYS A 48 -25.96 -5.66 -21.37
C LYS A 48 -27.07 -4.60 -21.48
N GLY A 49 -26.76 -3.36 -21.08
CA GLY A 49 -27.69 -2.22 -21.07
C GLY A 49 -26.91 -0.91 -21.04
N ASP A 50 -27.55 0.20 -20.71
CA ASP A 50 -27.00 1.56 -20.89
C ASP A 50 -25.93 1.99 -19.87
N LYS A 51 -25.55 1.10 -18.95
CA LYS A 51 -24.51 1.42 -17.98
C LYS A 51 -23.14 1.51 -18.66
N PRO A 52 -22.23 2.37 -18.17
CA PRO A 52 -20.86 2.37 -18.64
C PRO A 52 -20.18 1.04 -18.28
N HIS A 53 -19.17 0.67 -19.07
CA HIS A 53 -18.25 -0.39 -18.68
C HIS A 53 -17.57 -0.02 -17.36
N LEU A 54 -17.35 -1.02 -16.51
CA LEU A 54 -16.66 -0.83 -15.25
C LEU A 54 -15.34 -1.60 -15.26
N HIS A 55 -14.25 -0.91 -14.97
CA HIS A 55 -12.90 -1.48 -14.94
C HIS A 55 -12.43 -1.64 -13.49
N LEU A 56 -12.23 -2.89 -13.09
CA LEU A 56 -11.87 -3.28 -11.74
C LEU A 56 -10.48 -3.88 -11.71
N PHE A 57 -9.77 -3.60 -10.63
CA PHE A 57 -8.50 -4.21 -10.30
C PHE A 57 -8.68 -5.11 -9.09
N VAL A 58 -8.32 -6.38 -9.24
CA VAL A 58 -8.56 -7.42 -8.24
C VAL A 58 -7.23 -7.99 -7.75
N LYS A 59 -7.01 -7.94 -6.44
CA LYS A 59 -5.87 -8.61 -5.78
C LYS A 59 -6.37 -9.90 -5.15
N VAL A 60 -5.78 -11.04 -5.50
CA VAL A 60 -6.07 -12.35 -4.87
C VAL A 60 -4.84 -12.80 -4.10
N ALA A 61 -4.99 -13.14 -2.82
CA ALA A 61 -3.90 -13.62 -1.99
C ALA A 61 -3.27 -14.90 -2.54
N CYS A 62 -1.95 -14.88 -2.70
CA CYS A 62 -1.13 -16.04 -3.05
C CYS A 62 0.18 -16.15 -2.22
N PRO A 63 0.27 -15.65 -0.98
CA PRO A 63 1.52 -15.76 -0.23
C PRO A 63 1.81 -17.23 0.10
N SER A 64 3.09 -17.60 0.11
CA SER A 64 3.49 -18.94 0.54
C SER A 64 3.17 -19.18 2.02
N VAL A 65 2.96 -20.44 2.40
CA VAL A 65 2.74 -20.83 3.81
C VAL A 65 3.88 -20.32 4.70
N LYS A 66 5.13 -20.43 4.21
CA LYS A 66 6.33 -19.91 4.90
C LYS A 66 6.28 -18.40 5.09
N LEU A 67 5.77 -17.64 4.12
CA LEU A 67 5.61 -16.20 4.26
C LEU A 67 4.51 -15.86 5.27
N ARG A 68 3.38 -16.59 5.24
CA ARG A 68 2.31 -16.40 6.23
C ARG A 68 2.77 -16.67 7.66
N SER A 69 3.62 -17.68 7.87
CA SER A 69 4.16 -18.00 9.19
C SER A 69 5.21 -17.02 9.71
N THR A 70 5.63 -16.01 8.93
CA THR A 70 6.55 -14.97 9.42
C THR A 70 5.88 -13.93 10.31
N LEU A 71 4.55 -13.82 10.22
CA LEU A 71 3.74 -12.91 11.01
C LEU A 71 2.93 -13.73 12.01
N ASP A 72 2.77 -13.23 13.24
CA ASP A 72 1.91 -13.88 14.24
C ASP A 72 0.46 -13.91 13.74
N GLU A 73 0.05 -12.86 13.01
CA GLU A 73 -1.23 -12.79 12.31
C GLU A 73 -1.06 -12.20 10.92
N TRP A 74 -1.62 -12.88 9.90
CA TRP A 74 -1.64 -12.38 8.52
C TRP A 74 -2.69 -11.28 8.34
N LYS A 75 -2.35 -10.05 8.74
CA LYS A 75 -3.26 -8.89 8.71
C LYS A 75 -3.21 -8.05 7.43
N ILE A 76 -2.40 -8.43 6.44
CA ILE A 76 -2.11 -7.56 5.29
C ILE A 76 -3.40 -7.13 4.54
N TYR A 77 -4.34 -8.06 4.33
CA TYR A 77 -5.61 -7.79 3.64
C TYR A 77 -6.64 -7.08 4.53
N THR A 78 -6.68 -7.42 5.82
CA THR A 78 -7.55 -6.73 6.78
C THR A 78 -7.09 -5.29 7.02
N THR A 79 -5.78 -5.02 6.99
CA THR A 79 -5.20 -3.68 7.04
C THR A 79 -5.59 -2.84 5.81
N GLU A 80 -5.51 -3.41 4.60
CA GLU A 80 -5.92 -2.68 3.40
C GLU A 80 -7.45 -2.42 3.38
N GLN A 81 -8.26 -3.39 3.82
CA GLN A 81 -9.70 -3.17 4.02
C GLN A 81 -9.96 -2.05 5.03
N PHE A 82 -9.27 -2.07 6.18
CA PHE A 82 -9.38 -1.04 7.23
C PHE A 82 -9.05 0.35 6.67
N PHE A 83 -8.04 0.46 5.82
CA PHE A 83 -7.72 1.73 5.15
C PHE A 83 -8.95 2.29 4.43
N TYR A 84 -9.53 1.53 3.50
CA TYR A 84 -10.62 2.01 2.66
C TYR A 84 -11.95 2.19 3.39
N THR A 85 -12.25 1.28 4.33
CA THR A 85 -13.57 1.24 4.99
C THR A 85 -13.69 2.15 6.19
N LYS A 86 -12.56 2.48 6.84
CA LYS A 86 -12.52 3.29 8.06
C LYS A 86 -11.55 4.46 7.97
N LEU A 87 -10.25 4.22 7.77
CA LEU A 87 -9.25 5.30 7.87
C LEU A 87 -9.47 6.40 6.83
N MET A 88 -9.77 6.04 5.58
CA MET A 88 -10.03 7.00 4.51
C MET A 88 -11.28 7.85 4.78
N LYS A 89 -12.30 7.30 5.44
CA LYS A 89 -13.50 8.06 5.85
C LYS A 89 -13.15 9.12 6.89
N ILE A 90 -12.38 8.73 7.90
CA ILE A 90 -11.88 9.64 8.94
C ILE A 90 -11.04 10.76 8.31
N PHE A 91 -10.16 10.42 7.36
CA PHE A 91 -9.36 11.40 6.63
C PHE A 91 -10.22 12.37 5.80
N ASN A 92 -11.19 11.86 5.05
CA ASN A 92 -12.13 12.68 4.28
C ASN A 92 -12.94 13.62 5.18
N GLU A 93 -13.38 13.15 6.35
CA GLU A 93 -14.10 13.98 7.32
C GLU A 93 -13.23 15.12 7.85
N ILE A 94 -11.98 14.82 8.23
CA ILE A 94 -11.02 15.84 8.67
C ILE A 94 -10.78 16.87 7.56
N GLU A 95 -10.58 16.45 6.31
CA GLU A 95 -10.39 17.35 5.18
C GLU A 95 -11.61 18.24 4.94
N LYS A 96 -12.81 17.67 5.05
CA LYS A 96 -14.08 18.39 4.87
C LYS A 96 -14.30 19.43 5.96
N GLU A 97 -14.14 19.05 7.23
CA GLU A 97 -14.31 19.95 8.38
C GLU A 97 -13.33 21.12 8.36
N ASN A 98 -12.12 20.91 7.83
CA ASN A 98 -11.08 21.94 7.73
C ASN A 98 -11.08 22.66 6.37
N ASN A 99 -12.10 22.45 5.53
CA ASN A 99 -12.23 23.08 4.21
C ASN A 99 -10.98 22.92 3.32
N VAL A 100 -10.34 21.75 3.37
CA VAL A 100 -9.17 21.47 2.53
C VAL A 100 -9.60 21.51 1.06
N PRO A 101 -8.94 22.32 0.20
CA PRO A 101 -9.27 22.38 -1.22
C PRO A 101 -9.09 21.03 -1.91
N ASP A 102 -9.95 20.69 -2.88
CA ASP A 102 -9.96 19.37 -3.51
C ASP A 102 -8.59 18.96 -4.09
N GLY A 103 -7.84 19.90 -4.68
CA GLY A 103 -6.50 19.62 -5.21
C GLY A 103 -5.42 19.30 -4.15
N HIS A 104 -5.70 19.58 -2.88
CA HIS A 104 -4.83 19.29 -1.74
C HIS A 104 -5.28 18.07 -0.93
N ARG A 105 -6.44 17.49 -1.26
CA ARG A 105 -6.92 16.29 -0.58
C ARG A 105 -6.09 15.07 -0.95
N LEU A 106 -6.09 14.09 -0.06
CA LEU A 106 -5.51 12.78 -0.30
C LEU A 106 -6.39 12.01 -1.29
N VAL A 107 -5.78 11.45 -2.33
CA VAL A 107 -6.48 10.64 -3.34
C VAL A 107 -6.03 9.19 -3.29
N CYS A 108 -7.00 8.29 -3.42
CA CYS A 108 -6.83 6.83 -3.46
C CYS A 108 -7.82 6.24 -4.47
N SER A 109 -7.56 5.02 -4.97
CA SER A 109 -8.49 4.31 -5.85
C SER A 109 -9.84 4.05 -5.16
N LYS A 110 -10.95 4.07 -5.90
CA LYS A 110 -12.23 3.64 -5.33
C LYS A 110 -12.14 2.17 -4.87
N TYR A 111 -12.71 1.90 -3.71
CA TYR A 111 -12.84 0.56 -3.14
C TYR A 111 -14.25 0.03 -3.41
N TYR A 112 -14.34 -1.20 -3.90
CA TYR A 112 -15.60 -1.85 -4.25
C TYR A 112 -15.98 -2.96 -3.27
N GLY A 113 -15.01 -3.62 -2.63
CA GLY A 113 -15.28 -4.69 -1.68
C GLY A 113 -14.11 -5.63 -1.49
N CYS A 114 -14.29 -6.60 -0.60
CA CYS A 114 -13.30 -7.63 -0.33
C CYS A 114 -13.93 -8.93 0.18
N SER A 115 -13.20 -10.03 0.04
CA SER A 115 -13.38 -11.27 0.80
C SER A 115 -12.17 -11.44 1.70
N LEU A 116 -12.38 -11.70 2.99
CA LEU A 116 -11.31 -11.96 3.97
C LEU A 116 -11.28 -13.42 4.41
N VAL A 117 -11.83 -14.33 3.60
CA VAL A 117 -11.74 -15.77 3.85
C VAL A 117 -10.25 -16.15 3.90
N PRO A 118 -9.75 -16.74 5.00
CA PRO A 118 -8.34 -17.06 5.14
C PRO A 118 -7.83 -17.90 3.96
N PHE A 119 -6.63 -17.58 3.46
CA PHE A 119 -6.02 -18.20 2.28
C PHE A 119 -6.70 -17.92 0.94
N GLU A 120 -7.79 -17.18 0.94
CA GLU A 120 -8.58 -16.83 -0.24
C GLU A 120 -8.96 -15.35 -0.22
N GLU A 121 -8.12 -14.51 0.39
CA GLU A 121 -8.41 -13.10 0.57
C GLU A 121 -8.39 -12.39 -0.79
N ILE A 122 -9.42 -11.59 -1.06
CA ILE A 122 -9.60 -10.85 -2.31
C ILE A 122 -9.93 -9.40 -1.98
N ILE A 123 -9.29 -8.44 -2.66
CA ILE A 123 -9.66 -7.02 -2.61
C ILE A 123 -9.99 -6.56 -4.03
N VAL A 124 -11.09 -5.82 -4.17
CA VAL A 124 -11.58 -5.27 -5.43
C VAL A 124 -11.52 -3.74 -5.35
N LEU A 125 -10.74 -3.15 -6.25
CA LEU A 125 -10.50 -1.72 -6.38
C LEU A 125 -10.85 -1.24 -7.80
N GLU A 126 -10.90 0.06 -7.99
CA GLU A 126 -10.89 0.71 -9.30
C GLU A 126 -9.60 0.39 -10.08
N ASP A 127 -9.74 0.02 -11.36
CA ASP A 127 -8.60 -0.04 -12.26
C ASP A 127 -8.23 1.35 -12.76
N LEU A 128 -7.24 1.96 -12.10
CA LEU A 128 -6.73 3.28 -12.49
C LEU A 128 -6.10 3.27 -13.89
N THR A 129 -5.67 2.13 -14.43
CA THR A 129 -5.08 2.06 -15.78
C THR A 129 -6.09 2.35 -16.87
N ALA A 130 -7.39 2.07 -16.64
CA ALA A 130 -8.46 2.45 -17.55
C ALA A 130 -8.61 3.97 -17.70
N SER A 131 -8.12 4.74 -16.71
CA SER A 131 -8.06 6.21 -16.73
C SER A 131 -6.66 6.74 -17.06
N ASN A 132 -5.80 5.94 -17.69
CA ASN A 132 -4.43 6.26 -18.10
C ASN A 132 -3.49 6.62 -16.93
N TRP A 133 -3.73 6.07 -15.75
CA TRP A 133 -2.74 6.09 -14.67
C TRP A 133 -1.79 4.91 -14.82
N LEU A 134 -0.50 5.15 -14.63
CA LEU A 134 0.54 4.14 -14.82
C LEU A 134 1.33 3.93 -13.53
N ALA A 135 1.75 2.70 -13.28
CA ALA A 135 2.73 2.43 -12.23
C ALA A 135 4.08 2.97 -12.66
N TYR A 136 4.84 3.54 -11.72
CA TYR A 136 6.19 4.00 -12.04
C TYR A 136 7.11 2.81 -12.36
N ASP A 137 7.80 2.89 -13.49
CA ASP A 137 8.79 1.91 -13.90
C ASP A 137 10.01 1.95 -12.96
N ARG A 138 10.19 0.89 -12.16
CA ARG A 138 11.27 0.78 -11.18
C ARG A 138 12.67 0.78 -11.78
N SER A 139 12.80 0.57 -13.09
CA SER A 139 14.08 0.62 -13.80
C SER A 139 14.49 2.05 -14.18
N LYS A 140 13.58 3.02 -14.08
CA LYS A 140 13.83 4.42 -14.46
C LYS A 140 14.24 5.27 -13.25
N PRO A 141 15.14 6.26 -13.46
CA PRO A 141 15.51 7.20 -12.40
C PRO A 141 14.39 8.21 -12.14
N ILE A 142 14.18 8.51 -10.86
CA ILE A 142 13.22 9.52 -10.42
C ILE A 142 13.76 10.92 -10.71
N ASP A 143 12.98 11.73 -11.41
CA ASP A 143 13.26 13.15 -11.59
C ASP A 143 12.76 13.99 -10.39
N TRP A 144 13.28 15.21 -10.28
CA TRP A 144 12.90 16.11 -9.18
C TRP A 144 11.39 16.43 -9.14
N PRO A 145 10.70 16.72 -10.27
CA PRO A 145 9.25 16.90 -10.27
C PRO A 145 8.47 15.74 -9.67
N TYR A 146 8.84 14.50 -10.03
CA TYR A 146 8.21 13.29 -9.48
C TYR A 146 8.51 13.12 -8.00
N ALA A 147 9.76 13.30 -7.58
CA ALA A 147 10.14 13.24 -6.16
C ALA A 147 9.35 14.26 -5.33
N LYS A 148 9.22 15.50 -5.82
CA LYS A 148 8.44 16.56 -5.18
C LYS A 148 6.95 16.17 -5.05
N ALA A 149 6.34 15.66 -6.12
CA ALA A 149 4.96 15.20 -6.09
C ALA A 149 4.77 14.04 -5.09
N ALA A 150 5.65 13.04 -5.09
CA ALA A 150 5.58 11.90 -4.20
C ALA A 150 5.69 12.32 -2.73
N ILE A 151 6.67 13.16 -2.40
CA ILE A 151 6.82 13.68 -1.03
C ILE A 151 5.62 14.55 -0.64
N THR A 152 4.99 15.27 -1.57
CA THR A 152 3.77 16.03 -1.31
C THR A 152 2.59 15.12 -0.93
N GLU A 153 2.36 14.02 -1.67
CA GLU A 153 1.31 13.06 -1.31
C GLU A 153 1.60 12.34 0.01
N LEU A 154 2.86 11.99 0.27
CA LEU A 154 3.26 11.43 1.55
C LEU A 154 3.03 12.41 2.71
N ALA A 155 3.30 13.70 2.49
CA ALA A 155 3.05 14.74 3.48
C ALA A 155 1.55 14.86 3.79
N LYS A 156 0.68 14.86 2.77
CA LYS A 156 -0.79 14.85 2.98
C LYS A 156 -1.22 13.66 3.86
N PHE A 157 -0.74 12.46 3.53
CA PHE A 157 -1.05 11.25 4.31
C PHE A 157 -0.64 11.40 5.78
N HIS A 158 0.61 11.82 6.05
CA HIS A 158 1.11 12.00 7.41
C HIS A 158 0.39 13.13 8.16
N SER A 159 0.09 14.24 7.49
CA SER A 159 -0.66 15.35 8.09
C SER A 159 -2.08 14.94 8.50
N LEU A 160 -2.76 14.10 7.72
CA LEU A 160 -4.07 13.58 8.08
C LEU A 160 -4.01 12.61 9.25
N SER A 161 -2.99 11.74 9.28
CA SER A 161 -2.78 10.88 10.45
C SER A 161 -2.49 11.70 11.72
N PHE A 162 -1.75 12.80 11.61
CA PHE A 162 -1.49 13.70 12.73
C PHE A 162 -2.78 14.42 13.15
N ALA A 163 -3.54 14.95 12.21
CA ALA A 163 -4.82 15.59 12.51
C ALA A 163 -5.81 14.61 13.18
N TYR A 164 -5.81 13.34 12.77
CA TYR A 164 -6.60 12.30 13.43
C TYR A 164 -6.15 12.08 14.88
N SER A 165 -4.84 12.09 15.15
CA SER A 165 -4.33 11.95 16.53
C SER A 165 -4.78 13.08 17.45
N GLU A 166 -4.87 14.31 16.93
CA GLU A 166 -5.37 15.46 17.70
C GLU A 166 -6.89 15.42 17.87
N LYS A 167 -7.63 14.98 16.83
CA LYS A 167 -9.10 14.94 16.84
C LYS A 167 -9.65 13.88 17.79
N ASN A 168 -9.04 12.69 17.82
CA ASN A 168 -9.47 11.59 18.69
C ASN A 168 -8.30 10.70 19.12
N SER A 169 -7.52 11.18 20.08
CA SER A 169 -6.31 10.53 20.56
C SER A 169 -6.55 9.12 21.12
N THR A 170 -7.69 8.89 21.77
CA THR A 170 -8.06 7.59 22.35
C THR A 170 -8.30 6.54 21.27
N GLU A 171 -9.11 6.86 20.25
CA GLU A 171 -9.34 5.92 19.15
C GLU A 171 -8.10 5.75 18.29
N PHE A 172 -7.37 6.84 18.03
CA PHE A 172 -6.12 6.80 17.29
C PHE A 172 -5.10 5.87 17.94
N SER A 173 -4.96 5.92 19.27
CA SER A 173 -4.07 5.02 20.00
C SER A 173 -4.46 3.55 19.83
N LYS A 174 -5.76 3.22 19.82
CA LYS A 174 -6.23 1.85 19.53
C LYS A 174 -5.86 1.43 18.10
N VAL A 175 -6.08 2.30 17.12
CA VAL A 175 -5.68 2.05 15.73
C VAL A 175 -4.18 1.80 15.61
N LEU A 176 -3.35 2.58 16.33
CA LEU A 176 -1.92 2.35 16.34
C LEU A 176 -1.55 0.99 16.92
N GLU A 177 -2.19 0.55 18.02
CA GLU A 177 -1.97 -0.80 18.56
C GLU A 177 -2.40 -1.90 17.56
N ASP A 178 -3.55 -1.75 16.91
CA ASP A 178 -4.06 -2.72 15.94
C ASP A 178 -3.16 -2.84 14.69
N LEU A 179 -2.54 -1.72 14.28
CA LEU A 179 -1.58 -1.68 13.17
C LEU A 179 -0.18 -2.13 13.55
N LYS A 180 0.13 -2.35 14.83
CA LYS A 180 1.42 -2.95 15.21
C LYS A 180 1.44 -4.39 14.72
N THR A 181 2.29 -4.64 13.73
CA THR A 181 2.58 -6.00 13.31
C THR A 181 3.40 -6.69 14.40
N GLN A 182 2.80 -7.69 15.03
CA GLN A 182 3.55 -8.66 15.84
C GLN A 182 4.16 -9.67 14.86
N MET A 183 5.49 -9.64 14.81
CA MET A 183 6.26 -10.58 14.02
C MET A 183 6.76 -11.66 14.97
N ASN A 184 6.54 -12.91 14.61
CA ASN A 184 7.14 -14.02 15.32
C ASN A 184 8.67 -13.82 15.32
N PRO A 185 9.33 -13.63 16.48
CA PRO A 185 10.75 -13.27 16.52
C PRO A 185 11.66 -14.32 15.86
N GLU A 186 11.30 -15.60 16.00
CA GLU A 186 12.06 -16.72 15.45
C GLU A 186 11.89 -16.78 13.93
N ALA A 187 10.67 -16.63 13.43
CA ALA A 187 10.39 -16.62 12.00
C ALA A 187 10.99 -15.39 11.31
N LEU A 188 10.98 -14.22 11.96
CA LEU A 188 11.67 -13.02 11.50
C LEU A 188 13.18 -13.22 11.45
N ALA A 189 13.78 -13.76 12.51
CA ALA A 189 15.21 -14.06 12.54
C ALA A 189 15.59 -15.05 11.41
N ALA A 190 14.79 -16.09 11.20
CA ALA A 190 14.98 -17.05 10.10
C ALA A 190 14.85 -16.39 8.72
N PHE A 191 13.88 -15.49 8.54
CA PHE A 191 13.69 -14.74 7.30
C PHE A 191 14.86 -13.79 7.01
N VAL A 192 15.32 -13.05 8.02
CA VAL A 192 16.49 -12.15 7.91
C VAL A 192 17.75 -12.94 7.57
N LYS A 193 17.98 -14.05 8.28
CA LYS A 193 19.11 -14.95 8.00
C LYS A 193 19.06 -15.48 6.57
N SER A 194 17.91 -16.01 6.13
CA SER A 194 17.73 -16.51 4.76
C SER A 194 17.99 -15.42 3.71
N SER A 195 17.54 -14.19 3.96
CA SER A 195 17.74 -13.06 3.05
C SER A 195 19.22 -12.67 2.96
N LYS A 196 19.92 -12.66 4.09
CA LYS A 196 21.36 -12.43 4.19
C LYS A 196 22.16 -13.50 3.44
N ASP A 197 21.85 -14.77 3.65
CA ASP A 197 22.54 -15.88 2.99
C ASP A 197 22.40 -15.79 1.47
N ILE A 198 21.19 -15.50 0.96
CA ILE A 198 20.95 -15.30 -0.48
C ILE A 198 21.76 -14.11 -1.01
N ALA A 199 21.76 -12.97 -0.29
CA ALA A 199 22.51 -11.80 -0.72
C ALA A 199 24.02 -12.07 -0.80
N LEU A 200 24.58 -12.78 0.19
CA LEU A 200 25.99 -13.16 0.23
C LEU A 200 26.38 -14.21 -0.81
N GLN A 201 25.44 -15.04 -1.29
CA GLN A 201 25.67 -15.97 -2.38
C GLN A 201 25.62 -15.30 -3.76
N LYS A 202 24.85 -14.20 -3.90
CA LYS A 202 24.64 -13.51 -5.18
C LYS A 202 25.58 -12.33 -5.40
N VAL A 203 26.14 -11.75 -4.33
CA VAL A 203 27.07 -10.63 -4.43
C VAL A 203 28.38 -11.07 -5.12
N LYS A 204 29.00 -10.16 -5.87
CA LYS A 204 30.32 -10.43 -6.47
C LYS A 204 31.36 -10.71 -5.37
N PRO A 205 32.30 -11.64 -5.60
CA PRO A 205 33.30 -12.02 -4.59
C PRO A 205 34.04 -10.82 -3.98
N GLU A 206 34.42 -9.84 -4.80
CA GLU A 206 35.15 -8.63 -4.37
C GLU A 206 34.35 -7.71 -3.43
N HIS A 207 33.03 -7.89 -3.33
CA HIS A 207 32.15 -7.09 -2.46
C HIS A 207 31.62 -7.88 -1.26
N LYS A 208 31.95 -9.17 -1.15
CA LYS A 208 31.39 -10.04 -0.12
C LYS A 208 31.74 -9.60 1.29
N GLU A 209 33.02 -9.34 1.57
CA GLU A 209 33.47 -8.87 2.88
C GLU A 209 32.84 -7.52 3.27
N LEU A 210 32.73 -6.61 2.29
CA LEU A 210 32.09 -5.31 2.49
C LEU A 210 30.61 -5.46 2.85
N LEU A 211 29.88 -6.34 2.15
CA LEU A 211 28.48 -6.62 2.42
C LEU A 211 28.29 -7.28 3.79
N GLU A 212 29.13 -8.25 4.16
CA GLU A 212 29.09 -8.89 5.48
C GLU A 212 29.27 -7.86 6.60
N LYS A 213 30.26 -6.98 6.47
CA LYS A 213 30.50 -5.89 7.43
C LYS A 213 29.28 -4.97 7.53
N TYR A 214 28.74 -4.53 6.39
CA TYR A 214 27.57 -3.67 6.34
C TYR A 214 26.35 -4.30 7.03
N LEU A 215 26.05 -5.56 6.73
CA LEU A 215 24.90 -6.27 7.31
C LEU A 215 25.04 -6.41 8.84
N LYS A 216 26.25 -6.72 9.33
CA LYS A 216 26.52 -6.79 10.77
C LYS A 216 26.31 -5.45 11.48
N GLU A 217 26.77 -4.35 10.88
CA GLU A 217 26.55 -3.01 11.42
C GLU A 217 25.07 -2.61 11.37
N PHE A 218 24.36 -2.98 10.31
CA PHE A 218 22.94 -2.69 10.16
C PHE A 218 22.10 -3.44 11.19
N GLU A 219 22.35 -4.73 11.41
CA GLU A 219 21.71 -5.55 12.45
C GLU A 219 21.86 -4.91 13.84
N ALA A 220 23.04 -4.39 14.17
CA ALA A 220 23.30 -3.70 15.43
C ALA A 220 22.52 -2.37 15.58
N LYS A 221 22.21 -1.70 14.46
CA LYS A 221 21.56 -0.37 14.42
C LYS A 221 20.04 -0.45 14.23
N ILE A 222 19.49 -1.61 13.80
CA ILE A 222 18.11 -1.73 13.32
C ILE A 222 17.05 -1.34 14.38
N LYS A 223 17.32 -1.61 15.67
CA LYS A 223 16.42 -1.21 16.75
C LYS A 223 16.35 0.32 16.88
N LYS A 224 17.51 1.00 16.82
CA LYS A 224 17.62 2.46 16.97
C LYS A 224 17.05 3.24 15.78
N VAL A 225 17.09 2.70 14.56
CA VAL A 225 16.43 3.34 13.40
C VAL A 225 14.91 3.18 13.42
N ASN A 226 14.37 2.30 14.25
CA ASN A 226 12.94 2.05 14.32
C ASN A 226 12.23 2.78 15.48
N GLU A 227 12.97 3.47 16.34
CA GLU A 227 12.37 4.24 17.42
C GLU A 227 11.73 5.53 16.87
N PRO A 228 10.47 5.85 17.24
CA PRO A 228 9.86 7.12 16.88
C PRO A 228 10.62 8.27 17.54
N VAL A 229 10.97 9.30 16.76
CA VAL A 229 11.72 10.49 17.22
C VAL A 229 10.77 11.61 17.67
N GLY A 230 9.46 11.46 17.43
CA GLY A 230 8.44 12.46 17.72
C GLY A 230 7.06 11.83 17.83
N ARG A 231 6.02 12.51 17.36
CA ARG A 231 4.65 11.98 17.39
C ARG A 231 4.51 10.79 16.44
N ASN A 232 3.78 9.77 16.89
CA ASN A 232 3.44 8.62 16.07
C ASN A 232 2.40 9.00 15.04
N VAL A 233 2.67 8.69 13.77
CA VAL A 233 1.68 8.70 12.69
C VAL A 233 1.54 7.31 12.07
N ILE A 234 0.40 7.08 11.44
CA ILE A 234 0.18 5.99 10.51
C ILE A 234 0.93 6.32 9.22
N THR A 235 1.66 5.35 8.70
CA THR A 235 2.47 5.47 7.49
C THR A 235 2.06 4.39 6.48
N HIS A 236 2.37 4.61 5.20
CA HIS A 236 2.15 3.62 4.14
C HIS A 236 2.94 2.30 4.37
N GLY A 237 4.06 2.37 5.10
CA GLY A 237 4.95 1.24 5.43
C GLY A 237 5.85 0.72 4.31
N VAL A 238 5.45 0.85 3.04
CA VAL A 238 6.29 0.55 1.86
C VAL A 238 6.13 1.66 0.81
N TYR A 239 6.58 2.86 1.15
CA TYR A 239 6.47 4.02 0.27
C TYR A 239 7.58 4.03 -0.79
N ARG A 240 7.26 3.55 -2.00
CA ARG A 240 8.20 3.42 -3.11
C ARG A 240 7.50 3.72 -4.43
N PRO A 241 8.23 4.12 -5.49
CA PRO A 241 7.61 4.54 -6.76
C PRO A 241 6.67 3.50 -7.38
N SER A 242 6.99 2.21 -7.28
CA SER A 242 6.14 1.13 -7.82
C SER A 242 4.81 0.96 -7.07
N ASN A 243 4.65 1.60 -5.91
CA ASN A 243 3.41 1.64 -5.12
C ASN A 243 2.72 3.01 -5.27
N LEU A 244 3.10 3.77 -6.30
CA LEU A 244 2.47 5.02 -6.68
C LEU A 244 2.00 4.90 -8.13
N MET A 245 0.73 5.22 -8.36
CA MET A 245 0.18 5.35 -9.71
C MET A 245 0.25 6.81 -10.10
N HIS A 246 0.78 7.11 -11.29
CA HIS A 246 1.00 8.48 -11.75
C HIS A 246 0.25 8.80 -13.03
N LYS A 247 -0.09 10.08 -13.20
CA LYS A 247 -0.60 10.61 -14.46
C LYS A 247 0.08 11.94 -14.75
N VAL A 248 0.51 12.11 -16.01
CA VAL A 248 1.16 13.32 -16.47
C VAL A 248 0.09 14.22 -17.05
N ARG A 249 0.03 15.47 -16.59
CA ARG A 249 -0.76 16.51 -17.28
C ARG A 249 0.19 17.35 -18.12
N GLU A 250 -0.11 17.46 -19.41
CA GLU A 250 0.69 18.22 -20.39
C GLU A 250 0.82 19.69 -19.98
N GLU A 251 -0.26 20.25 -19.42
CA GLU A 251 -0.24 21.58 -18.83
C GLU A 251 0.51 21.55 -17.48
N LYS A 252 1.76 22.01 -17.50
CA LYS A 252 2.64 22.33 -16.34
C LYS A 252 3.57 21.21 -15.85
N LEU A 253 3.74 20.10 -16.57
CA LEU A 253 4.55 18.94 -16.11
C LEU A 253 4.14 18.45 -14.71
N LYS A 254 2.90 18.75 -14.29
CA LYS A 254 2.39 18.35 -12.98
C LYS A 254 2.14 16.85 -13.01
N ARG A 255 2.68 16.17 -12.00
CA ARG A 255 2.43 14.74 -11.76
C ARG A 255 1.36 14.65 -10.69
N ASP A 256 0.19 14.15 -11.05
CA ASP A 256 -0.73 13.68 -10.02
C ASP A 256 -0.34 12.25 -9.64
N LEU A 257 -0.55 11.90 -8.37
CA LEU A 257 -0.13 10.62 -7.81
C LEU A 257 -1.24 10.04 -6.93
N TYR A 258 -1.42 8.74 -7.03
CA TYR A 258 -2.30 7.95 -6.17
C TYR A 258 -1.45 7.02 -5.32
N ASN A 259 -1.73 7.01 -4.01
CA ASN A 259 -1.18 6.01 -3.11
C ASN A 259 -1.91 4.68 -3.36
N VAL A 260 -1.17 3.62 -3.65
CA VAL A 260 -1.72 2.27 -3.85
C VAL A 260 -0.92 1.26 -3.04
N ASP A 261 -1.49 0.07 -2.83
CA ASP A 261 -0.86 -0.98 -2.02
C ASP A 261 -0.76 -0.66 -0.52
N LEU A 262 -1.91 -0.25 0.04
CA LEU A 262 -2.07 0.22 1.42
C LEU A 262 -2.26 -0.93 2.42
N LYS A 263 -1.68 -2.09 2.09
CA LYS A 263 -1.76 -3.34 2.85
C LYS A 263 -0.68 -3.48 3.93
N THR A 264 0.29 -2.57 3.91
CA THR A 264 1.43 -2.55 4.82
C THR A 264 1.43 -1.32 5.71
N LEU A 265 0.24 -0.79 6.06
CA LEU A 265 0.19 0.34 6.98
C LEU A 265 0.91 0.00 8.28
N LEU A 266 1.79 0.90 8.70
CA LEU A 266 2.60 0.72 9.89
C LEU A 266 2.59 2.00 10.71
N THR A 267 2.75 1.84 12.02
CA THR A 267 3.01 2.95 12.92
C THR A 267 4.46 3.40 12.78
N THR A 268 4.69 4.70 12.94
CA THR A 268 5.98 5.31 12.62
C THR A 268 7.16 4.62 13.29
N LYS A 269 8.13 4.27 12.47
CA LYS A 269 9.51 3.93 12.84
C LYS A 269 10.37 5.05 12.27
N ARG A 270 10.87 5.94 13.15
CA ARG A 270 11.68 7.14 12.84
C ARG A 270 11.28 7.89 11.55
N LEU A 271 10.36 8.85 11.66
CA LEU A 271 10.23 9.86 10.61
C LEU A 271 11.55 10.63 10.47
N CYS A 272 12.07 10.74 9.24
CA CYS A 272 13.12 11.70 8.87
C CYS A 272 12.65 13.17 8.94
N TYR A 273 11.74 13.51 9.86
CA TYR A 273 11.63 14.88 10.34
C TYR A 273 12.73 15.08 11.37
N THR A 274 13.98 15.12 10.91
CA THR A 274 15.04 15.79 11.68
C THR A 274 14.52 17.18 11.97
N GLN A 275 14.28 17.41 13.26
CA GLN A 275 13.94 18.68 13.87
C GLN A 275 14.29 19.87 12.96
N LEU A 276 13.29 20.46 12.30
CA LEU A 276 13.30 21.89 12.04
C LEU A 276 13.21 22.56 13.42
N LYS A 277 14.31 22.50 14.18
CA LYS A 277 14.53 23.43 15.28
C LYS A 277 14.60 24.79 14.61
N SER A 278 13.50 25.52 14.72
CA SER A 278 13.48 26.96 14.56
C SER A 278 14.67 27.52 15.33
N LYS A 279 15.70 27.94 14.61
CA LYS A 279 16.58 28.98 15.13
C LYS A 279 15.73 30.24 15.19
N GLN A 280 15.06 30.44 16.32
CA GLN A 280 14.81 31.79 16.84
C GLN A 280 16.05 32.18 17.64
#